data_AF-A0A820HVT6-F1
#
_entry.id   AF-A0A820HVT6-F1
#
_cell.length_a   1.000
_cell.length_b   1.000
_cell.length_c   1.000
_cell.angle_alpha   90.00
_cell.angle_beta   90.00
_cell.angle_gamma   90.00
#
_symmetry.space_group_name_H-M   'P 1'
#
loop_
_entity.id
_entity.type
_entity.pdbx_description
1 polymer ?
#
loop_
_entity_poly.entity_id
_entity_poly.type
_entity_poly.pdbx_seq_one_letter_code
_entity_poly.pdbx_strand_id
1 'polypeptide(L)'
;QIDQWEKDSIEIIQKKAENCRKILIHYSQRCIHDIEKKFNDLSEQIKEIHKENEFNEINFNYLKDQLIEITQELNNASKISIQRDSHESFINEISIISSKKYKI
;
A
#
# COMPACT_ATOMS: atom_id res chain seq x y z
N GLN A 1 -1.63 -37.39 7.67
CA GLN A 1 -0.39 -36.60 7.46
C GLN A 1 -0.57 -35.58 6.35
N ILE A 2 -1.04 -35.99 5.16
CA ILE A 2 -1.34 -35.06 4.06
C ILE A 2 -2.45 -34.06 4.46
N ASP A 3 -3.54 -34.51 5.08
CA ASP A 3 -4.65 -33.62 5.50
C ASP A 3 -4.22 -32.53 6.49
N GLN A 4 -3.29 -32.84 7.39
CA GLN A 4 -2.74 -31.86 8.34
C GLN A 4 -1.88 -30.84 7.61
N TRP A 5 -1.05 -31.31 6.66
CA TRP A 5 -0.19 -30.45 5.86
C TRP A 5 -1.01 -29.53 4.93
N GLU A 6 -2.12 -30.03 4.38
CA GLU A 6 -3.09 -29.21 3.64
C GLU A 6 -3.69 -28.12 4.53
N LYS A 7 -4.17 -28.50 5.73
CA LYS A 7 -4.74 -27.55 6.69
C LYS A 7 -3.73 -26.47 7.10
N ASP A 8 -2.51 -26.85 7.45
CA ASP A 8 -1.45 -25.93 7.86
C ASP A 8 -1.08 -24.99 6.70
N SER A 9 -1.02 -25.50 5.48
CA SER A 9 -0.73 -24.69 4.28
C SER A 9 -1.81 -23.65 4.02
N ILE A 10 -3.09 -24.03 4.15
CA ILE A 10 -4.23 -23.10 4.03
C ILE A 10 -4.13 -22.00 5.08
N GLU A 11 -3.84 -22.35 6.33
CA GLU A 11 -3.71 -21.38 7.42
C GLU A 11 -2.58 -20.37 7.16
N ILE A 12 -1.42 -20.84 6.68
CA ILE A 12 -0.28 -19.97 6.34
C ILE A 12 -0.67 -18.97 5.23
N ILE A 13 -1.32 -19.45 4.16
CA ILE A 13 -1.77 -18.59 3.05
C ILE A 13 -2.77 -17.54 3.55
N GLN A 14 -3.75 -17.95 4.35
CA GLN A 14 -4.76 -17.04 4.91
C GLN A 14 -4.13 -15.98 5.81
N LYS A 15 -3.22 -16.37 6.71
CA LYS A 15 -2.52 -15.45 7.61
C LYS A 15 -1.65 -14.45 6.84
N LYS A 16 -0.94 -14.91 5.81
CA LYS A 16 -0.14 -14.02 4.94
C LYS A 16 -1.03 -13.04 4.18
N ALA A 17 -2.12 -13.51 3.59
CA ALA A 17 -3.07 -12.66 2.89
C ALA A 17 -3.67 -11.59 3.83
N GLU A 18 -4.03 -11.97 5.05
CA GLU A 18 -4.57 -11.04 6.04
C GLU A 18 -3.54 -9.99 6.47
N ASN A 19 -2.29 -10.38 6.67
CA ASN A 19 -1.21 -9.44 6.96
C ASN A 19 -0.99 -8.45 5.80
N CYS A 20 -1.01 -8.93 4.54
CA CYS A 20 -0.89 -8.06 3.38
C CYS A 20 -2.05 -7.05 3.31
N ARG A 21 -3.30 -7.47 3.57
CA ARG A 21 -4.45 -6.55 3.63
C ARG A 21 -4.27 -5.49 4.70
N LYS A 22 -3.86 -5.87 5.91
CA LYS A 22 -3.63 -4.92 7.02
C LYS A 22 -2.57 -3.89 6.68
N ILE A 23 -1.45 -4.32 6.09
CA ILE A 23 -0.37 -3.43 5.67
C ILE A 23 -0.88 -2.44 4.61
N LEU A 24 -1.63 -2.93 3.61
CA LEU A 24 -2.20 -2.09 2.56
C LEU A 24 -3.14 -1.03 3.14
N ILE A 25 -4.08 -1.44 3.99
CA ILE A 25 -5.04 -0.52 4.63
C ILE A 25 -4.31 0.53 5.46
N HIS A 26 -3.35 0.12 6.30
CA HIS A 26 -2.60 1.05 7.15
C HIS A 26 -1.83 2.08 6.30
N TYR A 27 -1.17 1.63 5.23
CA TYR A 27 -0.45 2.53 4.35
C TYR A 27 -1.42 3.49 3.63
N SER A 28 -2.53 3.00 3.10
CA SER A 28 -3.56 3.84 2.47
C SER A 28 -4.11 4.89 3.43
N GLN A 29 -4.44 4.50 4.66
CA GLN A 29 -4.91 5.42 5.69
C GLN A 29 -3.89 6.51 6.00
N ARG A 30 -2.60 6.13 6.12
CA ARG A 30 -1.52 7.09 6.37
C ARG A 30 -1.39 8.08 5.21
N CYS A 31 -1.39 7.61 3.96
CA CYS A 31 -1.32 8.50 2.80
C CYS A 31 -2.50 9.47 2.74
N ILE A 32 -3.72 8.98 2.98
CA ILE A 32 -4.91 9.84 3.03
C ILE A 32 -4.76 10.90 4.11
N HIS A 33 -4.34 10.49 5.32
CA HIS A 33 -4.16 11.41 6.44
C HIS A 33 -3.12 12.51 6.15
N ASP A 34 -1.97 12.15 5.56
CA ASP A 34 -0.91 13.10 5.22
C ASP A 34 -1.41 14.11 4.15
N ILE A 35 -2.18 13.65 3.17
CA ILE A 35 -2.80 14.50 2.13
C ILE A 35 -3.86 15.43 2.73
N GLU A 36 -4.74 14.90 3.59
CA GLU A 36 -5.75 15.69 4.29
C GLU A 36 -5.13 16.80 5.11
N LYS A 37 -4.02 16.52 5.81
CA LYS A 37 -3.27 17.52 6.56
C LYS A 37 -2.77 18.65 5.66
N LYS A 38 -2.11 18.32 4.54
CA LYS A 38 -1.63 19.31 3.57
C LYS A 38 -2.77 20.15 2.98
N PHE A 39 -3.93 19.54 2.71
CA PHE A 39 -5.11 20.26 2.25
C PHE A 39 -5.67 21.23 3.30
N ASN A 40 -5.69 20.81 4.57
CA ASN A 40 -6.13 21.66 5.66
C ASN A 40 -5.19 22.86 5.83
N ASP A 41 -3.89 22.63 5.81
CA ASP A 41 -2.88 23.70 5.89
C ASP A 41 -3.05 24.70 4.72
N LEU A 42 -3.25 24.21 3.50
CA LEU A 42 -3.54 25.06 2.34
C LEU A 42 -4.84 25.86 2.51
N SER A 43 -5.89 25.24 3.06
CA SER A 43 -7.17 25.90 3.34
C SER A 43 -7.03 27.01 4.39
N GLU A 44 -6.20 26.81 5.41
CA GLU A 44 -5.89 27.83 6.41
C GLU A 44 -5.13 29.01 5.80
N GLN A 45 -4.09 28.76 5.01
CA GLN A 45 -3.35 29.80 4.29
C GLN A 45 -4.27 30.67 3.41
N ILE A 46 -5.20 30.04 2.67
CA ILE A 46 -6.18 30.77 1.85
C ILE A 46 -7.05 31.69 2.71
N LYS A 47 -7.49 31.22 3.89
CA LYS A 47 -8.30 32.02 4.81
C LYS A 47 -7.50 33.20 5.37
N GLU A 48 -6.23 33.01 5.68
CA GLU A 48 -5.34 34.07 6.18
C GLU A 48 -5.11 35.15 5.13
N ILE A 49 -4.75 34.77 3.91
CA ILE A 49 -4.56 35.72 2.79
C ILE A 49 -5.84 36.53 2.52
N HIS A 50 -7.01 35.89 2.60
CA HIS A 50 -8.28 36.58 2.44
C HIS A 50 -8.59 37.53 3.60
N LYS A 51 -8.20 37.21 4.84
CA LYS A 51 -8.38 38.11 6.00
C LYS A 51 -7.48 39.34 5.90
N GLU A 52 -6.25 39.16 5.42
CA GLU A 52 -5.28 40.24 5.29
C GLU A 52 -5.59 41.16 4.09
N ASN A 53 -6.48 40.75 3.17
CA ASN A 53 -6.77 41.46 1.92
C ASN A 53 -5.51 41.67 1.04
N GLU A 54 -4.47 40.89 1.26
CA GLU A 54 -3.17 40.97 0.57
C GLU A 54 -3.07 39.98 -0.60
N PHE A 55 -4.21 39.46 -1.07
CA PHE A 55 -4.21 38.55 -2.21
C PHE A 55 -3.57 39.21 -3.43
N ASN A 56 -2.52 38.58 -3.94
CA ASN A 56 -1.76 39.05 -5.08
C ASN A 56 -1.28 37.85 -5.92
N GLU A 57 -0.60 38.13 -7.02
CA GLU A 57 -0.13 37.09 -7.96
C GLU A 57 0.91 36.14 -7.34
N ILE A 58 1.73 36.61 -6.39
CA ILE A 58 2.70 35.77 -5.68
C ILE A 58 1.94 34.75 -4.81
N ASN A 59 0.95 35.21 -4.05
CA ASN A 59 0.08 34.36 -3.25
C ASN A 59 -0.66 33.33 -4.12
N PHE A 60 -1.19 33.76 -5.26
CA PHE A 60 -1.86 32.86 -6.20
C PHE A 60 -0.94 31.76 -6.73
N ASN A 61 0.25 32.11 -7.21
CA ASN A 61 1.20 31.14 -7.76
C ASN A 61 1.68 30.17 -6.68
N TYR A 62 1.95 30.65 -5.47
CA TYR A 62 2.34 29.80 -4.34
C TYR A 62 1.26 28.77 -3.96
N LEU A 63 0.00 29.21 -3.85
CA LEU A 63 -1.13 28.32 -3.54
C LEU A 63 -1.36 27.29 -4.67
N LYS A 64 -1.21 27.72 -5.92
CA LYS A 64 -1.33 26.85 -7.10
C LYS A 64 -0.25 25.78 -7.12
N ASP A 65 1.00 26.14 -6.84
CA ASP A 65 2.12 25.19 -6.84
C ASP A 65 1.95 24.14 -5.72
N GLN A 66 1.54 24.56 -4.53
CA GLN A 66 1.18 23.62 -3.44
C GLN A 66 0.05 22.67 -3.83
N LEU A 67 -1.01 23.18 -4.48
CA LEU A 67 -2.11 22.34 -4.94
C LEU A 67 -1.67 21.31 -5.99
N ILE A 68 -0.75 21.69 -6.89
CA ILE A 68 -0.16 20.79 -7.87
C ILE A 68 0.64 19.69 -7.17
N GLU A 69 1.47 20.03 -6.18
CA GLU A 69 2.24 19.06 -5.40
C GLU A 69 1.32 18.05 -4.70
N ILE A 70 0.29 18.52 -3.99
CA ILE A 70 -0.69 17.66 -3.32
C ILE A 70 -1.39 16.74 -4.33
N THR A 71 -1.74 17.26 -5.51
CA THR A 71 -2.36 16.46 -6.58
C THR A 71 -1.42 15.37 -7.11
N GLN A 72 -0.14 15.68 -7.28
CA GLN A 72 0.86 14.71 -7.71
C GLN A 72 1.07 13.62 -6.66
N GLU A 73 1.14 13.98 -5.38
CA GLU A 73 1.26 13.02 -4.28
C GLU A 73 0.05 12.09 -4.18
N LEU A 74 -1.16 12.63 -4.30
CA LEU A 74 -2.39 11.85 -4.34
C LEU A 74 -2.40 10.85 -5.50
N ASN A 75 -1.99 11.29 -6.69
CA ASN A 75 -1.91 10.40 -7.85
C ASN A 75 -0.81 9.34 -7.70
N ASN A 76 0.30 9.65 -7.03
CA ASN A 76 1.40 8.72 -6.78
C ASN A 76 1.11 7.73 -5.65
N ALA A 77 0.29 8.09 -4.66
CA ALA A 77 -0.12 7.20 -3.56
C ALA A 77 -0.86 5.94 -4.05
N SER A 78 -1.37 5.95 -5.27
CA SER A 78 -2.01 4.80 -5.93
C SER A 78 -1.04 3.66 -6.34
N LYS A 79 0.28 3.86 -6.24
CA LYS A 79 1.29 2.93 -6.77
C LYS A 79 1.66 1.75 -5.86
N ILE A 80 0.93 1.52 -4.77
CA ILE A 80 1.19 0.37 -3.89
C ILE A 80 0.78 -0.90 -4.64
N SER A 81 1.74 -1.77 -4.91
CA SER A 81 1.49 -3.08 -5.51
C SER A 81 1.89 -4.18 -4.53
N ILE A 82 0.97 -5.13 -4.30
CA ILE A 82 1.32 -6.39 -3.63
C ILE A 82 1.91 -7.27 -4.72
N GLN A 83 3.23 -7.47 -4.68
CA GLN A 83 3.93 -8.34 -5.61
C GLN A 83 4.21 -9.68 -4.94
N ARG A 84 4.16 -10.75 -5.74
CA ARG A 84 4.64 -12.06 -5.31
C ARG A 84 6.16 -11.99 -5.29
N ASP A 85 6.75 -12.37 -4.16
CA ASP A 85 8.20 -12.48 -4.08
C ASP A 85 8.66 -13.62 -5.01
N SER A 86 9.51 -13.32 -5.98
CA SER A 86 9.92 -14.28 -7.02
C SER A 86 10.82 -15.41 -6.50
N HIS A 87 11.28 -15.28 -5.25
CA HIS A 87 12.19 -16.23 -4.61
C HIS A 87 11.53 -17.19 -3.61
N GLU A 88 10.24 -17.02 -3.29
CA GLU A 88 9.55 -17.91 -2.37
C GLU A 88 8.76 -18.98 -3.14
N SER A 89 9.24 -20.23 -3.10
CA SER A 89 8.36 -21.38 -3.26
C SER A 89 7.46 -21.44 -2.02
N PHE A 90 6.44 -20.57 -1.99
CA PHE A 90 5.55 -20.40 -0.84
C PHE A 90 4.84 -21.71 -0.47
N ILE A 91 4.79 -22.65 -1.42
CA ILE A 91 4.30 -24.01 -1.26
C ILE A 91 5.40 -24.94 -1.78
N ASN A 92 6.07 -25.65 -0.87
CA ASN A 92 7.03 -26.68 -1.23
C ASN A 92 6.38 -27.71 -2.17
N GLU A 93 7.06 -28.09 -3.26
CA GLU A 93 6.57 -29.08 -4.21
C GLU A 93 6.37 -30.45 -3.53
N ILE A 94 5.22 -31.08 -3.79
CA ILE A 94 4.93 -32.46 -3.33
C ILE A 94 5.64 -33.43 -4.27
N SER A 95 6.63 -34.16 -3.77
CA SER A 95 7.28 -35.24 -4.51
C SER A 95 7.02 -36.61 -3.87
N ILE A 96 6.66 -37.58 -4.69
CA ILE A 96 6.48 -38.97 -4.28
C ILE A 96 7.80 -39.71 -4.50
N ILE A 97 8.51 -40.04 -3.42
CA ILE A 97 9.71 -40.91 -3.48
C ILE A 97 9.24 -42.35 -3.35
N SER A 98 9.04 -43.06 -4.47
CA SER A 98 8.75 -44.50 -4.43
C SER A 98 10.05 -45.32 -4.39
N SER A 99 10.44 -45.81 -3.22
CA SER A 99 11.54 -46.77 -3.07
C SER A 99 11.05 -48.20 -3.34
N LYS A 100 10.83 -48.55 -4.62
CA LYS A 100 10.68 -49.96 -5.02
C LYS A 100 11.62 -50.32 -6.16
N LYS A 101 12.77 -50.89 -5.80
CA LYS A 101 13.55 -51.77 -6.68
C LYS A 101 12.72 -53.03 -6.92
N TYR A 102 12.05 -53.13 -8.07
CA TYR A 102 11.62 -54.44 -8.57
C TYR A 102 12.75 -55.01 -9.43
N LYS A 103 13.44 -56.01 -8.87
CA LYS A 103 14.19 -57.00 -9.65
C LYS A 103 13.16 -57.94 -10.27
N ILE A 104 13.16 -58.06 -11.59
CA ILE A 104 12.88 -59.31 -12.30
C ILE A 104 14.03 -59.48 -13.27
#